data_AF-A0A7K2XZ30-F1
#
_entry.id   AF-A0A7K2XZ30-F1
#
_cell.length_a   1.000
_cell.length_b   1.000
_cell.length_c   1.000
_cell.angle_alpha   90.00
_cell.angle_beta   90.00
_cell.angle_gamma   90.00
#
_symmetry.space_group_name_H-M   'P 1'
#
loop_
_entity.id
_entity.type
_entity.pdbx_description
1 polymer ?
#
loop_
_entity_poly.entity_id
_entity_poly.type
_entity_poly.pdbx_seq_one_letter_code
_entity_poly.pdbx_strand_id
1 'polypeptide(L)' 'TVTFTGPGGLNVTLTLDAEGTACLTTSSLTTGTYSANYNGDSCFAGSDGLFDVTVNQAASTTTVSVAPNPSV' A
#
# COMPACT_ATOMS: atom_id res chain seq x y z
N THR A 1 -18.66 -2.97 8.09
CA THR A 1 -17.66 -2.08 7.45
C THR A 1 -16.30 -2.73 7.54
N VAL A 2 -15.35 -2.33 6.69
CA VAL A 2 -13.97 -2.84 6.72
C VAL A 2 -13.02 -1.69 7.01
N THR A 3 -12.15 -1.85 8.00
CA THR A 3 -11.12 -0.89 8.39
C THR A 3 -9.76 -1.40 7.93
N PHE A 4 -9.13 -0.65 7.03
CA PHE A 4 -7.79 -0.90 6.52
C PHE A 4 -6.77 -0.13 7.34
N THR A 5 -5.79 -0.83 7.90
CA THR A 5 -4.67 -0.22 8.63
C THR A 5 -3.32 -0.71 8.11
N GLY A 6 -2.28 0.09 8.31
CA GLY A 6 -0.93 -0.30 7.91
C GLY A 6 0.13 0.76 8.15
N PRO A 7 1.37 0.50 7.67
CA PRO A 7 2.50 1.41 7.76
C PRO A 7 2.22 2.75 7.07
N GLY A 8 2.98 3.78 7.44
CA GLY A 8 2.77 5.14 6.92
C GLY A 8 1.52 5.83 7.47
N GLY A 9 0.90 5.28 8.53
CA GLY A 9 -0.27 5.85 9.18
C GLY A 9 -1.59 5.58 8.45
N LEU A 10 -1.63 4.57 7.57
CA LEU A 10 -2.87 4.18 6.90
C LEU A 10 -3.90 3.75 7.95
N ASN A 11 -5.05 4.43 7.97
CA ASN A 11 -6.22 4.07 8.76
C ASN A 11 -7.48 4.60 8.06
N VAL A 12 -8.12 3.74 7.27
CA VAL A 12 -9.28 4.10 6.44
C VAL A 12 -10.38 3.08 6.63
N THR A 13 -11.60 3.53 6.90
CA THR A 13 -12.77 2.65 7.01
C THR A 13 -13.69 2.83 5.82
N LEU A 14 -14.07 1.72 5.19
CA LEU A 14 -14.96 1.66 4.04
C LEU A 14 -16.22 0.84 4.35
N THR A 15 -17.31 1.18 3.69
CA THR A 15 -18.53 0.36 3.66
C THR A 15 -18.35 -0.81 2.70
N LEU A 16 -19.08 -1.89 2.94
CA LEU A 16 -19.16 -2.99 1.98
C LEU A 16 -20.19 -2.61 0.91
N ASP A 17 -19.94 -3.02 -0.33
CA ASP A 17 -20.92 -2.94 -1.40
C ASP A 17 -22.00 -4.04 -1.31
N ALA A 18 -22.88 -4.11 -2.30
CA ALA A 18 -23.97 -5.08 -2.36
C ALA A 18 -23.49 -6.54 -2.45
N GLU A 19 -22.24 -6.76 -2.84
CA GLU A 19 -21.60 -8.08 -2.96
C GLU A 19 -20.75 -8.43 -1.73
N GLY A 20 -20.67 -7.53 -0.73
CA GLY A 20 -19.88 -7.74 0.47
C GLY A 20 -18.39 -7.43 0.28
N THR A 21 -18.04 -6.57 -0.69
CA THR A 21 -16.66 -6.20 -0.99
C THR A 21 -16.36 -4.76 -0.56
N ALA A 22 -15.14 -4.53 -0.08
CA ALA A 22 -14.61 -3.19 0.18
C ALA A 22 -13.24 -3.04 -0.49
N CYS A 23 -13.09 -2.05 -1.37
CA CYS A 23 -11.87 -1.81 -2.13
C CYS A 23 -11.25 -0.45 -1.78
N LEU A 24 -9.99 -0.48 -1.35
CA LEU A 24 -9.20 0.72 -1.09
C LEU A 24 -8.12 0.88 -2.16
N THR A 25 -8.12 2.02 -2.85
CA THR A 25 -7.04 2.41 -3.78
C THR A 25 -6.21 3.51 -3.14
N THR A 26 -4.88 3.33 -3.06
CA THR A 26 -3.95 4.32 -2.51
C THR A 26 -2.61 4.30 -3.26
N SER A 27 -1.98 5.46 -3.39
CA SER A 27 -0.65 5.63 -3.98
C SER A 27 0.46 5.76 -2.93
N SER A 28 0.10 5.86 -1.64
CA SER A 28 1.02 6.10 -0.54
C SER A 28 1.36 4.81 0.23
N LEU A 29 1.59 3.70 -0.49
CA LEU A 29 1.98 2.43 0.13
C LEU A 29 3.42 2.52 0.64
N THR A 30 3.65 1.90 1.80
CA THR A 30 4.97 1.76 2.42
C THR A 30 5.18 0.28 2.71
N THR A 31 6.41 -0.22 2.55
CA THR A 31 6.73 -1.62 2.86
C THR A 31 6.35 -1.96 4.30
N GLY A 32 5.65 -3.08 4.49
CA GLY A 32 5.28 -3.63 5.79
C GLY A 32 3.96 -4.40 5.75
N THR A 33 3.48 -4.78 6.93
CA THR A 33 2.26 -5.58 7.10
C THR A 33 1.02 -4.70 7.21
N TYR A 34 0.02 -5.01 6.40
CA TYR A 34 -1.29 -4.36 6.38
C TYR A 34 -2.35 -5.26 6.99
N SER A 35 -3.41 -4.65 7.52
CA SER A 35 -4.57 -5.34 8.08
C SER A 35 -5.86 -4.82 7.47
N ALA A 36 -6.75 -5.74 7.12
CA ALA A 36 -8.14 -5.46 6.77
C ALA A 36 -9.04 -6.08 7.86
N ASN A 37 -9.68 -5.21 8.66
CA ASN A 37 -10.53 -5.62 9.76
C ASN A 37 -12.00 -5.41 9.38
N TYR A 38 -12.72 -6.49 9.13
CA TYR A 38 -14.17 -6.46 9.04
C TYR A 38 -14.77 -6.35 10.45
N ASN A 39 -15.51 -5.27 10.71
CA ASN A 39 -16.02 -4.95 12.04
C ASN A 39 -17.24 -5.82 12.46
N GLY A 40 -17.67 -6.77 11.63
CA GLY A 40 -18.89 -7.53 11.84
C GLY A 40 -20.16 -6.75 11.48
N ASP A 41 -21.29 -7.44 11.59
CA ASP A 41 -22.63 -6.86 11.54
C ASP A 41 -23.60 -7.65 12.44
N SER A 42 -24.92 -7.47 12.26
CA SER A 42 -25.95 -8.17 13.05
C SER A 42 -25.99 -9.68 12.82
N CYS A 43 -25.45 -10.14 11.69
CA CYS A 43 -25.55 -11.52 11.21
C CYS A 43 -24.20 -12.24 11.25
N PHE A 44 -23.09 -11.51 11.10
CA PHE A 44 -21.74 -12.06 11.00
C PHE A 44 -20.80 -11.44 12.04
N ALA A 45 -19.99 -12.29 12.66
CA ALA A 45 -18.92 -11.85 13.54
C ALA A 45 -17.85 -11.08 12.74
N GLY A 46 -17.13 -10.19 13.44
CA GLY A 46 -15.96 -9.52 12.86
C GLY A 46 -14.83 -10.50 12.54
N SER A 47 -13.99 -10.11 11.61
CA SER A 47 -12.82 -10.89 11.19
C SER A 47 -11.69 -9.96 10.76
N ASP A 48 -10.46 -10.46 10.86
CA ASP A 48 -9.28 -9.75 10.41
C ASP A 48 -8.52 -10.56 9.36
N GLY A 49 -7.86 -9.85 8.44
CA GLY A 49 -6.94 -10.40 7.47
C GLY A 49 -5.65 -9.59 7.47
N LEU A 50 -4.52 -10.28 7.55
CA LEU A 50 -3.19 -9.68 7.47
C LEU A 50 -2.52 -10.04 6.14
N PHE A 51 -1.79 -9.09 5.55
CA PHE A 51 -1.01 -9.32 4.35
C PHE A 51 0.21 -8.40 4.28
N ASP A 52 1.30 -8.88 3.69
CA ASP A 52 2.54 -8.11 3.55
C ASP A 52 2.61 -7.42 2.19
N VAL A 53 3.07 -6.16 2.20
CA VAL A 53 3.33 -5.37 0.98
C VAL A 53 4.80 -4.99 0.95
N THR A 54 5.44 -5.20 -0.20
CA THR A 54 6.82 -4.76 -0.46
C THR A 54 6.83 -3.71 -1.55
N VAL A 55 7.30 -2.51 -1.22
CA VAL A 55 7.54 -1.41 -2.17
C VAL A 55 9.03 -1.37 -2.49
N ASN A 56 9.38 -1.70 -3.73
CA ASN A 56 10.76 -1.73 -4.21
C ASN A 56 11.24 -0.35 -4.67
N GLN A 57 12.55 -0.12 -4.55
CA GLN A 57 13.18 1.11 -5.04
C GLN A 57 13.19 1.15 -6.58
N ALA A 58 12.96 2.33 -7.16
CA ALA A 58 13.05 2.52 -8.60
C ALA A 58 14.52 2.48 -9.06
N ALA A 59 14.78 1.80 -10.19
CA ALA A 59 16.13 1.78 -10.80
C ALA A 59 16.54 3.18 -11.29
N SER A 60 17.82 3.53 -11.16
CA SER A 60 18.39 4.79 -11.65
C SER A 60 19.71 4.57 -12.37
N THR A 61 19.92 5.25 -13.50
CA THR A 61 21.16 5.20 -14.29
C THR A 61 21.76 6.60 -14.43
N THR A 62 23.00 6.78 -14.00
CA THR A 62 23.75 8.04 -14.16
C THR A 62 24.95 7.81 -15.08
N THR A 63 24.98 8.45 -16.24
CA THR A 63 26.13 8.38 -17.17
C THR A 63 26.78 9.76 -17.29
N VAL A 64 28.10 9.83 -17.12
CA VAL A 64 28.89 11.04 -17.35
C VAL A 64 29.94 10.72 -18.41
N SER A 65 30.01 11.53 -19.46
CA SER A 65 31.00 11.40 -20.54
C SER A 65 31.63 12.76 -20.82
N VAL A 66 32.95 12.78 -21.04
CA VAL A 66 33.73 13.97 -21.42
C VAL A 66 34.58 13.61 -22.63
N ALA A 67 34.37 14.31 -23.76
CA ALA A 67 35.21 14.20 -24.96
C ALA A 67 35.23 15.51 -25.78
N PRO A 68 36.41 15.99 -26.21
CA PRO A 68 37.74 15.49 -25.85
C PRO A 68 38.09 15.83 -24.40
N ASN A 69 39.09 15.14 -23.84
CA ASN A 69 39.66 15.60 -22.56
C ASN A 69 40.23 17.02 -22.78
N PRO A 70 39.99 17.97 -21.87
CA PRO A 70 40.71 19.25 -21.96
C PRO A 70 42.21 18.95 -21.83
N SER A 71 42.96 19.25 -22.89
CA SER A 71 44.42 19.30 -22.86
C SER A 71 44.86 20.75 -22.99
N VAL A 72 45.98 21.05 -22.33
CA VAL A 72 46.49 22.39 -21.98
C VAL A 72 47.00 23.17 -23.18
#